data_AF-A0A6M6E478-F1
#
_entry.id   AF-A0A6M6E478-F1
#
_cell.length_a   1.000
_cell.length_b   1.000
_cell.length_c   1.000
_cell.angle_alpha   90.00
_cell.angle_beta   90.00
_cell.angle_gamma   90.00
#
_symmetry.space_group_name_H-M   'P 1'
#
loop_
_entity.id
_entity.type
_entity.pdbx_description
1 polymer ?
#
loop_
_entity_poly.entity_id
_entity_poly.type
_entity_poly.pdbx_seq_one_letter_code
_entity_poly.pdbx_strand_id
1 'polypeptide(L)'
;MSKEMQKVVLYLEPIEVTVEKGKIEEELIRNAKIAAMEHIKSDFPNFEYALFDVNALNIVDVEPGMVVEGDEGAGIVTSVSSGLVNVILAGNKKTCNVPELLKVSNKSYKEVMVPRRIMELMKDFYCEGDCGYIISNGRNVPVVIGKKYSGAHSLWNLEELGKSYSMTDKQLAKEFIDIE
;
A
#
# COMPACT_ATOMS: atom_id res chain seq x y z
N MET A 1 3.21 -3.02 35.31
CA MET A 1 3.67 -2.89 33.91
C MET A 1 3.59 -4.26 33.27
N SER A 2 2.62 -4.46 32.38
CA SER A 2 2.48 -5.70 31.60
C SER A 2 3.58 -5.74 30.55
N LYS A 3 4.26 -6.88 30.37
CA LYS A 3 5.19 -7.05 29.25
C LYS A 3 4.35 -7.16 27.97
N GLU A 4 4.56 -6.25 27.03
CA GLU A 4 4.00 -6.37 25.68
C GLU A 4 4.52 -7.65 25.03
N MET A 5 3.63 -8.36 24.34
CA MET A 5 3.95 -9.60 23.64
C MET A 5 3.63 -9.44 22.17
N GLN A 6 4.56 -9.87 21.31
CA GLN A 6 4.39 -9.91 19.87
C GLN A 6 4.35 -11.36 19.39
N LYS A 7 3.54 -11.65 18.38
CA LYS A 7 3.46 -12.96 17.74
C LYS A 7 4.41 -12.98 16.56
N VAL A 8 5.33 -13.93 16.55
CA VAL A 8 6.24 -14.19 15.43
C VAL A 8 5.89 -15.54 14.84
N VAL A 9 5.70 -15.59 13.52
CA VAL A 9 5.52 -16.84 12.78
C VAL A 9 6.66 -16.96 11.79
N LEU A 10 7.48 -17.99 11.95
CA LEU A 10 8.60 -18.28 11.07
C LEU A 10 8.18 -19.37 10.10
N TYR A 11 8.20 -19.04 8.81
CA TYR A 11 7.98 -20.01 7.74
C TYR A 11 9.34 -20.39 7.17
N LEU A 12 9.65 -21.68 7.19
CA LEU A 12 10.77 -22.22 6.42
C LEU A 12 10.25 -22.48 5.01
N GLU A 13 10.96 -21.98 4.00
CA GLU A 13 10.69 -22.38 2.63
C GLU A 13 10.74 -23.92 2.52
N PRO A 14 9.87 -24.54 1.69
CA PRO A 14 9.86 -25.98 1.50
C PRO A 14 11.25 -26.46 1.08
N ILE A 15 11.84 -27.35 1.89
CA ILE A 15 13.11 -27.98 1.53
C ILE A 15 12.81 -29.11 0.56
N GLU A 16 13.03 -28.84 -0.72
CA GLU A 16 12.94 -29.84 -1.78
C GLU A 16 14.25 -30.64 -1.83
N VAL A 17 14.16 -31.93 -1.52
CA VAL A 17 15.29 -32.86 -1.58
C VAL A 17 15.04 -33.91 -2.64
N THR A 18 15.99 -34.05 -3.56
CA THR A 18 16.00 -35.16 -4.50
C THR A 18 16.71 -36.34 -3.85
N VAL A 19 15.98 -37.43 -3.59
CA VAL A 19 16.53 -38.64 -2.97
C VAL A 19 16.23 -39.86 -3.82
N GLU A 20 17.10 -40.86 -3.74
CA GLU A 20 16.86 -42.15 -4.40
C GLU A 20 15.59 -42.80 -3.85
N LYS A 21 14.81 -43.40 -4.78
CA LYS A 21 13.57 -44.10 -4.44
C LYS A 21 13.88 -45.32 -3.57
N GLY A 22 13.42 -45.31 -2.33
CA GLY A 22 13.47 -46.47 -1.42
C GLY A 22 12.64 -47.65 -1.94
N LYS A 23 12.90 -48.86 -1.42
CA LYS A 23 12.10 -50.06 -1.78
C LYS A 23 10.72 -50.03 -1.12
N ILE A 24 10.62 -49.35 0.02
CA ILE A 24 9.39 -49.06 0.75
C ILE A 24 9.32 -47.56 1.08
N GLU A 25 8.11 -47.08 1.36
CA GLU A 25 7.85 -45.66 1.62
C GLU A 25 8.64 -45.12 2.82
N GLU A 26 8.83 -45.94 3.85
CA GLU A 26 9.60 -45.58 5.05
C GLU A 26 11.08 -45.32 4.74
N GLU A 27 11.66 -46.04 3.78
CA GLU A 27 13.04 -45.82 3.34
C GLU A 27 13.17 -44.51 2.57
N LEU A 28 12.19 -44.18 1.73
CA LEU A 28 12.13 -42.90 1.00
C LEU A 28 12.06 -41.72 1.97
N ILE A 29 11.16 -41.80 2.96
CA ILE A 29 11.00 -40.77 4.00
C ILE A 29 12.28 -40.63 4.83
N ARG A 30 12.93 -41.74 5.19
CA ARG A 30 14.18 -41.72 5.95
C ARG A 30 15.31 -41.04 5.16
N ASN A 31 15.44 -41.36 3.87
CA ASN A 31 16.46 -40.76 3.01
C ASN A 31 16.19 -39.26 2.80
N ALA A 32 14.94 -38.86 2.59
CA ALA A 32 14.54 -37.46 2.50
C ALA A 32 14.89 -36.67 3.77
N LYS A 33 14.66 -37.25 4.96
CA LYS A 33 15.03 -36.63 6.24
C LYS A 33 16.53 -36.42 6.39
N ILE A 34 17.34 -37.40 5.99
CA ILE A 34 18.82 -37.29 6.06
C ILE A 34 19.31 -36.19 5.12
N ALA A 35 18.84 -36.19 3.87
CA ALA A 35 19.20 -35.19 2.87
C ALA A 35 18.77 -33.77 3.30
N ALA A 36 17.59 -33.62 3.90
CA ALA A 36 17.13 -32.33 4.43
C ALA A 36 18.00 -31.85 5.60
N MET A 37 18.40 -32.75 6.50
CA MET A 37 19.32 -32.42 7.60
C MET A 37 20.71 -32.02 7.12
N GLU A 38 21.21 -32.64 6.05
CA GLU A 38 22.48 -32.26 5.42
C GLU A 38 22.37 -30.90 4.74
N HIS A 39 21.28 -30.64 4.03
CA HIS A 39 21.00 -29.34 3.41
C HIS A 39 20.92 -28.20 4.45
N ILE A 40 20.22 -28.40 5.56
CA ILE A 40 20.15 -27.43 6.68
C ILE A 40 21.53 -27.18 7.29
N LYS A 41 22.41 -28.20 7.32
CA LYS A 41 23.77 -28.06 7.86
C LYS A 41 24.73 -27.37 6.90
N SER A 42 24.55 -27.51 5.59
CA SER A 42 25.42 -26.90 4.58
C SER A 42 25.03 -25.47 4.24
N ASP A 43 23.73 -25.20 4.13
CA ASP A 43 23.16 -23.89 3.78
C ASP A 43 22.06 -23.54 4.80
N PHE A 44 22.45 -23.14 6.00
CA PHE A 44 21.49 -22.55 6.93
C PHE A 44 20.92 -21.29 6.25
N PRO A 45 19.59 -21.17 6.05
CA PRO A 45 19.03 -20.07 5.28
C PRO A 45 19.43 -18.74 5.94
N ASN A 46 19.89 -17.78 5.13
CA ASN A 46 20.11 -16.42 5.59
C ASN A 46 18.78 -15.88 6.10
N PHE A 47 18.69 -15.66 7.41
CA PHE A 47 17.52 -15.05 8.02
C PHE A 47 17.56 -13.54 7.73
N GLU A 48 16.90 -13.14 6.64
CA GLU A 48 16.45 -11.76 6.52
C GLU A 48 15.17 -11.62 7.35
N TYR A 49 15.26 -10.91 8.47
CA TYR A 49 14.12 -10.53 9.26
C TYR A 49 13.97 -9.02 9.19
N ALA A 50 12.75 -8.56 8.99
CA ALA A 50 12.39 -7.17 9.13
C ALA A 50 11.37 -7.08 10.27
N LEU A 51 11.65 -6.18 11.22
CA LEU A 51 10.74 -5.89 12.33
C LEU A 51 9.76 -4.83 11.83
N PHE A 52 8.52 -5.23 11.63
CA PHE A 52 7.43 -4.32 11.29
C PHE A 52 6.51 -4.15 12.49
N ASP A 53 5.88 -2.98 12.58
CA ASP A 53 4.86 -2.71 13.58
C ASP A 53 3.65 -3.66 13.35
N VAL A 54 2.94 -4.05 14.40
CA VAL A 54 1.86 -5.06 14.33
C VAL A 54 0.69 -4.61 13.42
N ASN A 55 0.61 -3.30 13.15
CA ASN A 55 -0.40 -2.67 12.30
C ASN A 55 0.15 -2.25 10.93
N ALA A 56 1.34 -2.71 10.54
CA ALA A 56 1.91 -2.43 9.23
C ALA A 56 1.03 -3.01 8.11
N LEU A 57 0.91 -2.26 7.01
CA LEU A 57 0.10 -2.64 5.86
C LEU A 57 0.83 -3.66 4.99
N ASN A 58 0.07 -4.61 4.44
CA ASN A 58 0.54 -5.47 3.35
C ASN A 58 0.09 -4.87 2.02
N ILE A 59 0.86 -5.07 0.93
CA ILE A 59 0.53 -4.53 -0.40
C ILE A 59 -0.89 -4.87 -0.86
N VAL A 60 -1.41 -6.03 -0.47
CA VAL A 60 -2.75 -6.52 -0.83
C VAL A 60 -3.88 -5.79 -0.11
N ASP A 61 -3.58 -5.15 1.02
CA ASP A 61 -4.53 -4.43 1.86
C ASP A 61 -4.50 -2.92 1.61
N VAL A 62 -3.63 -2.45 0.71
CA VAL A 62 -3.49 -1.03 0.36
C VAL A 62 -4.27 -0.72 -0.91
N GLU A 63 -5.23 0.18 -0.78
CA GLU A 63 -6.02 0.71 -1.88
C GLU A 63 -5.82 2.22 -2.03
N PRO A 64 -5.81 2.76 -3.25
CA PRO A 64 -5.89 4.19 -3.47
C PRO A 64 -7.14 4.81 -2.82
N GLY A 65 -6.98 6.00 -2.26
CA GLY A 65 -8.00 6.68 -1.43
C GLY A 65 -7.92 6.37 0.06
N MET A 66 -7.17 5.34 0.47
CA MET A 66 -6.95 5.03 1.89
C MET A 66 -6.14 6.11 2.59
N VAL A 67 -6.50 6.39 3.85
CA VAL A 67 -5.73 7.24 4.76
C VAL A 67 -4.74 6.37 5.53
N VAL A 68 -3.46 6.65 5.35
CA VAL A 68 -2.35 5.88 5.94
C VAL A 68 -1.46 6.81 6.76
N GLU A 69 -0.69 6.25 7.68
CA GLU A 69 0.27 6.96 8.50
C GLU A 69 1.63 6.25 8.44
N GLY A 70 2.69 7.03 8.26
CA GLY A 70 4.07 6.58 8.39
C GLY A 70 4.88 7.57 9.23
N ASP A 71 6.20 7.41 9.26
CA ASP A 71 7.10 8.24 10.09
C ASP A 71 7.02 9.74 9.77
N GLU A 72 6.70 10.08 8.53
CA GLU A 72 6.56 11.46 8.08
C GLU A 72 5.16 12.07 8.34
N GLY A 73 4.24 11.27 8.88
CA GLY A 73 2.87 11.66 9.21
C GLY A 73 1.81 10.93 8.38
N ALA A 74 0.59 11.46 8.47
CA ALA A 74 -0.58 10.89 7.81
C ALA A 74 -0.81 11.49 6.42
N GLY A 75 -1.32 10.66 5.50
CA GLY A 75 -1.60 11.05 4.14
C GLY A 75 -2.58 10.12 3.42
N ILE A 76 -2.85 10.42 2.16
CA ILE A 76 -3.78 9.68 1.31
C ILE A 76 -3.01 8.91 0.24
N VAL A 77 -3.32 7.63 0.05
CA VAL A 77 -2.75 6.81 -1.02
C VAL A 77 -3.27 7.28 -2.38
N THR A 78 -2.38 7.64 -3.31
CA THR A 78 -2.74 8.11 -4.66
C THR A 78 -2.57 7.04 -5.72
N SER A 79 -1.66 6.09 -5.51
CA SER A 79 -1.45 4.94 -6.38
C SER A 79 -0.64 3.84 -5.70
N VAL A 80 -0.90 2.60 -6.09
CA VAL A 80 -0.13 1.41 -5.70
C VAL A 80 0.52 0.84 -6.97
N SER A 81 1.83 0.62 -6.95
CA SER A 81 2.57 0.11 -8.11
C SER A 81 3.79 -0.70 -7.71
N SER A 82 3.93 -1.92 -8.22
CA SER A 82 5.13 -2.75 -8.12
C SER A 82 5.72 -2.87 -6.70
N GLY A 83 4.85 -3.08 -5.70
CA GLY A 83 5.28 -3.19 -4.29
C GLY A 83 5.53 -1.86 -3.59
N LEU A 84 5.23 -0.73 -4.23
CA LEU A 84 5.36 0.60 -3.64
C LEU A 84 4.01 1.31 -3.59
N VAL A 85 3.85 2.15 -2.57
CA VAL A 85 2.66 2.94 -2.27
C VAL A 85 3.04 4.41 -2.36
N ASN A 86 2.38 5.14 -3.27
CA ASN A 86 2.50 6.59 -3.35
C ASN A 86 1.48 7.23 -2.42
N VAL A 87 1.94 8.10 -1.55
CA VAL A 87 1.12 8.79 -0.54
C VAL A 87 1.34 10.29 -0.69
N ILE A 88 0.25 11.07 -0.62
CA ILE A 88 0.33 12.51 -0.43
C ILE A 88 0.06 12.82 1.06
N LEU A 89 1.08 13.34 1.74
CA LEU A 89 1.00 13.71 3.15
C LEU A 89 0.33 15.07 3.33
N ALA A 90 -0.18 15.31 4.54
CA ALA A 90 -0.60 16.64 4.96
C ALA A 90 0.54 17.66 4.71
N GLY A 91 0.25 18.75 3.98
CA GLY A 91 1.25 19.75 3.59
C GLY A 91 1.91 19.52 2.21
N ASN A 92 1.29 18.76 1.31
CA ASN A 92 1.70 18.53 -0.10
C ASN A 92 2.99 17.74 -0.30
N LYS A 93 3.51 17.08 0.72
CA LYS A 93 4.69 16.24 0.55
C LYS A 93 4.28 14.89 -0.05
N LYS A 94 4.89 14.53 -1.18
CA LYS A 94 4.71 13.21 -1.79
C LYS A 94 5.77 12.24 -1.25
N THR A 95 5.34 11.05 -0.85
CA THR A 95 6.24 9.95 -0.50
C THR A 95 5.95 8.73 -1.35
N CYS A 96 6.95 7.86 -1.46
CA CYS A 96 6.85 6.58 -2.12
C CYS A 96 7.48 5.55 -1.18
N ASN A 97 6.63 4.76 -0.53
CA ASN A 97 7.03 3.87 0.55
C ASN A 97 6.72 2.42 0.22
N VAL A 98 7.43 1.48 0.83
CA VAL A 98 6.96 0.10 0.90
C VAL A 98 5.76 0.05 1.88
N PRO A 99 4.74 -0.80 1.63
CA PRO A 99 3.53 -0.89 2.47
C PRO A 99 3.83 -1.10 3.95
N GLU A 100 4.90 -1.83 4.27
CA GLU A 100 5.24 -2.23 5.62
C GLU A 100 5.75 -1.07 6.48
N LEU A 101 6.06 0.09 5.87
CA LEU A 101 6.37 1.35 6.56
C LEU A 101 5.11 2.20 6.83
N LEU A 102 3.94 1.71 6.44
CA LEU A 102 2.67 2.40 6.56
C LEU A 102 1.73 1.59 7.43
N LYS A 103 0.85 2.27 8.16
CA LYS A 103 -0.29 1.68 8.86
C LYS A 103 -1.57 2.40 8.49
N VAL A 104 -2.71 1.76 8.71
CA VAL A 104 -4.01 2.46 8.60
C VAL A 104 -4.03 3.59 9.62
N SER A 105 -4.36 4.80 9.15
CA SER A 105 -4.46 5.96 10.02
C SER A 105 -5.82 6.01 10.71
N ASN A 106 -5.85 6.48 11.96
CA ASN A 106 -7.09 6.78 12.66
C ASN A 106 -7.69 8.14 12.25
N LYS A 107 -6.97 8.94 11.45
CA LYS A 107 -7.44 10.24 10.95
C LYS A 107 -8.44 10.05 9.83
N SER A 108 -9.42 10.94 9.75
CA SER A 108 -10.32 11.02 8.61
C SER A 108 -9.63 11.64 7.40
N TYR A 109 -10.15 11.37 6.20
CA TYR A 109 -9.64 12.00 4.98
C TYR A 109 -9.71 13.54 5.07
N LYS A 110 -10.71 14.09 5.75
CA LYS A 110 -10.90 15.55 5.93
C LYS A 110 -9.75 16.21 6.68
N GLU A 111 -9.08 15.47 7.56
CA GLU A 111 -7.95 15.98 8.36
C GLU A 111 -6.63 15.95 7.59
N VAL A 112 -6.56 15.19 6.49
CA VAL A 112 -5.32 15.00 5.72
C VAL A 112 -5.40 15.49 4.27
N MET A 113 -6.60 15.82 3.78
CA MET A 113 -6.77 16.45 2.47
C MET A 113 -5.95 17.74 2.40
N VAL A 114 -5.33 17.98 1.25
CA VAL A 114 -4.46 19.14 1.08
C VAL A 114 -4.97 20.05 -0.04
N PRO A 115 -5.20 21.36 0.22
CA PRO A 115 -5.65 22.33 -0.77
C PRO A 115 -4.48 22.78 -1.66
N ARG A 116 -3.76 21.82 -2.25
CA ARG A 116 -2.48 22.03 -2.92
C ARG A 116 -2.50 23.18 -3.91
N ARG A 117 -3.49 23.15 -4.79
CA ARG A 117 -3.63 24.08 -5.89
C ARG A 117 -3.87 25.51 -5.42
N ILE A 118 -4.63 25.70 -4.34
CA ILE A 118 -4.88 27.01 -3.74
C ILE A 118 -3.60 27.53 -3.10
N MET A 119 -2.89 26.69 -2.34
CA MET A 119 -1.65 27.08 -1.66
C MET A 119 -0.51 27.41 -2.63
N GLU A 120 -0.39 26.66 -3.72
CA GLU A 120 0.69 26.83 -4.72
C GLU A 120 0.32 27.76 -5.88
N LEU A 121 -0.86 28.40 -5.84
CA LEU A 121 -1.38 29.28 -6.89
C LEU A 121 -1.47 28.62 -8.28
N MET A 122 -1.56 27.30 -8.35
CA MET A 122 -1.55 26.50 -9.60
C MET A 122 -2.95 26.32 -10.21
N LYS A 123 -3.75 27.39 -10.29
CA LYS A 123 -5.19 27.30 -10.65
C LYS A 123 -5.50 26.67 -12.00
N ASP A 124 -4.53 26.63 -12.91
CA ASP A 124 -4.73 26.20 -14.30
C ASP A 124 -4.35 24.73 -14.56
N PHE A 125 -3.84 24.01 -13.56
CA PHE A 125 -3.34 22.63 -13.76
C PHE A 125 -3.70 21.71 -12.59
N TYR A 126 -4.13 20.49 -12.91
CA TYR A 126 -4.47 19.44 -11.95
C TYR A 126 -3.36 18.39 -11.89
N CYS A 127 -2.93 18.05 -10.68
CA CYS A 127 -1.85 17.12 -10.39
C CYS A 127 -2.33 15.91 -9.57
N GLU A 128 -1.56 14.82 -9.64
CA GLU A 128 -1.67 13.75 -8.65
C GLU A 128 -1.46 14.32 -7.23
N GLY A 129 -2.37 13.97 -6.31
CA GLY A 129 -2.42 14.41 -4.92
C GLY A 129 -3.39 15.56 -4.66
N ASP A 130 -3.88 16.25 -5.69
CA ASP A 130 -4.86 17.32 -5.50
C ASP A 130 -6.17 16.75 -4.93
N CYS A 131 -6.63 17.35 -3.83
CA CYS A 131 -7.83 16.95 -3.13
C CYS A 131 -8.98 17.90 -3.43
N GLY A 132 -10.19 17.38 -3.54
CA GLY A 132 -11.38 18.16 -3.89
C GLY A 132 -12.64 17.33 -3.85
N TYR A 133 -13.67 17.84 -4.53
CA TYR A 133 -14.95 17.19 -4.69
C TYR A 133 -15.32 17.13 -6.17
N ILE A 134 -16.07 16.09 -6.53
CA ILE A 134 -16.82 16.04 -7.79
C ILE A 134 -18.31 15.87 -7.49
N ILE A 135 -19.17 16.28 -8.40
CA ILE A 135 -20.61 16.05 -8.28
C ILE A 135 -20.94 14.70 -8.92
N SER A 136 -21.34 13.73 -8.10
CA SER A 136 -21.82 12.42 -8.57
C SER A 136 -23.19 12.14 -7.96
N ASN A 137 -24.19 11.82 -8.78
CA ASN A 137 -25.58 11.59 -8.34
C ASN A 137 -26.15 12.73 -7.47
N GLY A 138 -25.80 13.98 -7.78
CA GLY A 138 -26.26 15.17 -7.07
C GLY A 138 -25.63 15.38 -5.69
N ARG A 139 -24.54 14.66 -5.35
CA ARG A 139 -23.80 14.82 -4.10
C ARG A 139 -22.34 15.18 -4.38
N ASN A 140 -21.74 15.96 -3.48
CA ASN A 140 -20.30 16.21 -3.49
C ASN A 140 -19.59 14.96 -2.96
N VAL A 141 -18.84 14.30 -3.83
CA VAL A 141 -18.03 13.13 -3.49
C VAL A 141 -16.58 13.58 -3.29
N PRO A 142 -15.98 13.37 -2.11
CA PRO A 142 -14.60 13.74 -1.85
C PRO A 142 -13.67 12.80 -2.61
N VAL A 143 -12.67 13.37 -3.27
CA VAL A 143 -11.75 12.65 -4.14
C VAL A 143 -10.32 13.16 -4.01
N VAL A 144 -9.36 12.27 -4.26
CA VAL A 144 -7.96 12.63 -4.52
C VAL A 144 -7.62 12.29 -5.98
N ILE A 145 -6.93 13.20 -6.66
CA ILE A 145 -6.43 12.94 -8.01
C ILE A 145 -5.27 11.96 -7.93
N GLY A 146 -5.41 10.82 -8.59
CA GLY A 146 -4.37 9.81 -8.79
C GLY A 146 -3.55 10.06 -10.06
N LYS A 147 -2.76 9.05 -10.43
CA LYS A 147 -1.94 9.08 -11.64
C LYS A 147 -2.78 9.26 -12.91
N LYS A 148 -2.18 9.92 -13.91
CA LYS A 148 -2.75 10.08 -15.25
C LYS A 148 -2.36 8.89 -16.11
N TYR A 149 -3.35 8.21 -16.69
CA TYR A 149 -3.17 7.13 -17.65
C TYR A 149 -3.98 7.41 -18.91
N SER A 150 -3.36 7.24 -20.08
CA SER A 150 -4.02 7.37 -21.39
C SER A 150 -4.83 8.68 -21.57
N GLY A 151 -4.34 9.79 -21.00
CA GLY A 151 -4.95 11.13 -21.15
C GLY A 151 -6.01 11.49 -20.11
N ALA A 152 -6.35 10.60 -19.17
CA ALA A 152 -7.28 10.87 -18.08
C ALA A 152 -6.64 10.58 -16.72
N HIS A 153 -7.08 11.32 -15.70
CA HIS A 153 -6.72 11.08 -14.31
C HIS A 153 -7.72 10.11 -13.68
N SER A 154 -7.23 9.19 -12.86
CA SER A 154 -8.07 8.47 -11.89
C SER A 154 -8.34 9.39 -10.71
N LEU A 155 -9.59 9.54 -10.29
CA LEU A 155 -9.99 10.25 -9.09
C LEU A 155 -10.51 9.21 -8.11
N TRP A 156 -9.80 9.03 -7.00
CA TRP A 156 -10.12 8.00 -6.01
C TRP A 156 -11.08 8.55 -4.97
N ASN A 157 -12.18 7.85 -4.74
CA ASN A 157 -13.19 8.21 -3.76
C ASN A 157 -12.64 8.01 -2.34
N LEU A 158 -12.80 9.03 -1.49
CA LEU A 158 -12.29 9.02 -0.11
C LEU A 158 -13.30 8.49 0.92
N GLU A 159 -14.55 8.24 0.52
CA GLU A 159 -15.62 7.64 1.33
C GLU A 159 -15.88 6.17 0.97
N GLU A 160 -15.66 5.79 -0.28
CA GLU A 160 -15.81 4.42 -0.78
C GLU A 160 -14.48 3.94 -1.39
N LEU A 161 -13.67 3.24 -0.59
CA LEU A 161 -12.35 2.75 -1.02
C LEU A 161 -12.43 1.86 -2.27
N GLY A 162 -11.39 1.94 -3.11
CA GLY A 162 -11.30 1.19 -4.37
C GLY A 162 -12.16 1.76 -5.51
N LYS A 163 -13.14 2.63 -5.22
CA LYS A 163 -13.95 3.29 -6.25
C LYS A 163 -13.20 4.46 -6.87
N SER A 164 -13.20 4.53 -8.20
CA SER A 164 -12.61 5.65 -8.94
C SER A 164 -13.50 6.20 -10.04
N TYR A 165 -13.20 7.43 -10.41
CA TYR A 165 -13.74 8.12 -11.58
C TYR A 165 -12.59 8.43 -12.53
N SER A 166 -12.85 8.40 -13.84
CA SER A 166 -11.84 8.76 -14.84
C SER A 166 -12.23 10.08 -15.50
N MET A 167 -11.36 11.07 -15.41
CA MET A 167 -11.64 12.41 -15.95
C MET A 167 -10.44 12.97 -16.71
N THR A 168 -10.71 13.53 -17.88
CA THR A 168 -9.75 14.33 -18.63
C THR A 168 -9.57 15.71 -17.99
N ASP A 169 -8.48 16.40 -18.35
CA ASP A 169 -8.21 17.76 -17.85
C ASP A 169 -9.38 18.73 -18.10
N LYS A 170 -10.07 18.58 -19.25
CA LYS A 170 -11.26 19.39 -19.59
C LYS A 170 -12.44 19.14 -18.67
N GLN A 171 -12.63 17.89 -18.24
CA GLN A 171 -13.70 17.52 -17.30
C GLN A 171 -13.35 17.99 -15.90
N LEU A 172 -12.10 17.81 -15.47
CA LEU A 172 -11.61 18.33 -14.19
C LEU A 172 -11.81 19.85 -14.09
N ALA A 173 -11.45 20.61 -15.12
CA ALA A 173 -11.65 22.07 -15.16
C ALA A 173 -13.12 22.50 -15.01
N LYS A 174 -14.08 21.63 -15.32
CA LYS A 174 -15.51 21.93 -15.27
C LYS A 174 -16.20 21.41 -14.00
N GLU A 175 -15.77 20.26 -13.51
CA GLU A 175 -16.53 19.46 -12.53
C GLU A 175 -15.79 19.28 -11.20
N PHE A 176 -14.49 19.54 -11.14
CA PHE A 176 -13.72 19.45 -9.90
C PHE A 176 -13.85 20.75 -9.11
N ILE A 177 -14.20 20.60 -7.83
CA ILE A 177 -14.37 21.67 -6.86
C ILE A 177 -13.27 21.51 -5.82
N ASP A 178 -12.34 22.45 -5.73
CA ASP A 178 -11.27 22.40 -4.74
C ASP A 178 -11.81 22.45 -3.32
N ILE A 179 -11.06 21.86 -2.39
CA ILE A 179 -11.27 22.11 -0.97
C ILE A 179 -10.80 23.54 -0.62
N GLU A 180 -11.61 24.28 0.14
CA GLU A 180 -11.30 25.62 0.65
C GLU A 180 -10.54 25.60 1.99
#